data_AF-A0A7Z9PZS0-F1
#
_entry.id   AF-A0A7Z9PZS0-F1
#
_cell.length_a   1.000
_cell.length_b   1.000
_cell.length_c   1.000
_cell.angle_alpha   90.00
_cell.angle_beta   90.00
_cell.angle_gamma   90.00
#
_symmetry.space_group_name_H-M   'P 1'
#
loop_
_entity.id
_entity.type
_entity.pdbx_description
1 polymer ?
#
loop_
_entity_poly.entity_id
_entity_poly.type
_entity_poly.pdbx_seq_one_letter_code
_entity_poly.pdbx_strand_id
1 'polypeptide(L)' 'MKVLVIAPHADDETLGVGGTIRKHAEAGDQVVVAVMTGPGKEPPKRTS' A
#
# COMPACT_ATOMS: atom_id res chain seq x y z
N MET A 1 13.16 13.99 4.29
CA MET A 1 13.52 12.59 4.66
C MET A 1 12.90 11.62 3.66
N LYS A 2 13.20 10.32 3.78
CA LYS A 2 12.54 9.26 3.01
C LYS A 2 11.74 8.37 3.96
N VAL A 3 10.48 8.12 3.62
CA VAL A 3 9.53 7.34 4.42
C VAL A 3 9.04 6.17 3.58
N LEU A 4 9.13 4.96 4.13
CA LEU A 4 8.60 3.73 3.53
C LEU A 4 7.44 3.24 4.38
N VAL A 5 6.27 3.08 3.77
CA VAL A 5 5.08 2.48 4.39
C VAL A 5 4.89 1.08 3.82
N ILE A 6 4.77 0.08 4.69
CA ILE A 6 4.52 -1.32 4.30
C ILE A 6 3.04 -1.61 4.54
N ALA A 7 2.30 -1.89 3.47
CA ALA A 7 0.88 -2.18 3.49
C ALA A 7 0.65 -3.64 3.06
N PRO A 8 0.01 -4.50 3.88
CA PRO A 8 -0.27 -5.89 3.51
C PRO A 8 -1.10 -5.99 2.23
N HIS A 9 -2.21 -5.23 2.16
CA HIS A 9 -3.04 -5.09 0.97
C HIS A 9 -3.11 -3.63 0.54
N ALA A 10 -3.66 -3.37 -0.65
CA ALA A 10 -4.03 -2.02 -1.02
C ALA A 10 -5.06 -1.47 -0.02
N ASP A 11 -5.02 -0.17 0.24
CA ASP A 11 -5.90 0.60 1.13
C ASP A 11 -5.57 0.52 2.63
N ASP A 12 -4.84 -0.51 3.08
CA ASP A 12 -4.42 -0.66 4.49
C ASP A 12 -3.62 0.57 4.99
N GLU A 13 -2.82 1.20 4.13
CA GLU A 13 -2.06 2.40 4.48
C GLU A 13 -2.94 3.62 4.74
N THR A 14 -4.04 3.75 3.99
CA THR A 14 -4.94 4.89 4.10
C THR A 14 -5.83 4.80 5.33
N LEU A 15 -6.27 3.58 5.68
CA LEU A 15 -7.10 3.30 6.84
C LEU A 15 -6.30 3.34 8.16
N GLY A 16 -5.06 2.83 8.17
CA GLY A 16 -4.25 2.76 9.38
C GLY A 16 -3.43 4.02 9.67
N VAL A 17 -2.74 4.54 8.65
CA VAL A 17 -1.70 5.59 8.83
C VAL A 17 -1.82 6.74 7.84
N GLY A 18 -2.97 6.91 7.18
CA GLY A 18 -3.18 7.92 6.15
C GLY A 18 -2.90 9.35 6.63
N GLY A 19 -3.27 9.68 7.88
CA GLY A 19 -2.97 10.98 8.48
C GLY A 19 -1.47 11.25 8.64
N THR A 20 -0.71 10.22 9.01
CA THR A 20 0.76 10.31 9.14
C THR A 20 1.43 10.44 7.78
N ILE A 21 0.97 9.68 6.77
CA ILE A 21 1.43 9.82 5.38
C ILE A 21 1.23 11.25 4.89
N ARG A 22 0.03 11.80 5.10
CA ARG A 22 -0.29 13.18 4.72
C ARG A 22 0.64 14.19 5.38
N LYS A 23 0.87 14.07 6.69
CA LYS A 23 1.76 14.96 7.44
C LYS A 23 3.18 14.96 6.86
N HIS A 24 3.71 13.78 6.51
CA HIS A 24 5.04 13.68 5.90
C HIS A 24 5.06 14.26 4.48
N ALA A 25 4.03 14.00 3.67
CA ALA A 25 3.91 14.59 2.33
C ALA A 25 3.84 16.13 2.38
N GLU A 26 3.06 16.70 3.32
CA GLU A 26 2.97 18.15 3.54
C GLU A 26 4.29 18.76 4.05
N ALA A 27 5.09 17.99 4.77
CA ALA A 27 6.44 18.39 5.19
C ALA A 27 7.48 18.29 4.06
N GLY A 28 7.10 17.83 2.86
CA GLY A 28 7.99 17.66 1.71
C GLY A 28 8.84 16.39 1.76
N ASP A 29 8.48 15.41 2.61
CA ASP A 29 9.16 14.12 2.65
C ASP A 29 8.81 13.27 1.44
N GLN A 30 9.78 12.49 0.96
CA GLN A 30 9.53 11.48 -0.06
C GLN A 30 8.88 10.25 0.60
N VAL A 31 7.60 10.04 0.33
CA VAL A 31 6.85 8.89 0.84
C VAL A 31 6.68 7.85 -0.26
N VAL A 32 7.01 6.59 0.06
CA VAL A 32 6.80 5.42 -0.80
C VAL A 32 5.93 4.42 -0.04
N VAL A 33 4.87 3.94 -0.68
CA VAL A 33 4.02 2.86 -0.15
C VAL A 33 4.35 1.58 -0.90
N ALA A 34 4.75 0.55 -0.16
CA ALA A 34 4.99 -0.78 -0.69
C ALA A 34 3.82 -1.69 -0.30
N VAL A 35 3.03 -2.05 -1.29
CA VAL A 35 1.90 -2.98 -1.13
C VAL A 35 2.40 -4.41 -1.35
N MET A 36 2.22 -5.26 -0.34
CA MET A 36 2.85 -6.59 -0.30
C MET A 36 2.05 -7.64 -1.08
N THR A 37 0.72 -7.52 -1.08
CA THR A 37 -0.18 -8.49 -1.70
C THR A 37 -1.28 -7.78 -2.49
N GLY A 38 -1.80 -8.45 -3.50
CA GLY A 38 -2.88 -7.94 -4.36
C GLY A 38 -3.99 -8.99 -4.53
N PRO A 39 -5.04 -8.67 -5.28
CA PRO A 39 -6.08 -9.64 -5.61
C PRO A 39 -5.43 -10.88 -6.22
N GLY A 40 -5.67 -12.04 -5.60
CA GLY A 40 -5.13 -13.32 -6.06
C GLY A 40 -5.46 -13.55 -7.53
N LYS A 41 -4.54 -14.16 -8.27
CA LYS A 41 -4.81 -14.53 -9.66
C LYS A 41 -5.96 -15.53 -9.71
N GLU A 42 -6.85 -15.36 -10.67
CA GLU A 42 -7.92 -16.34 -10.91
C GLU A 42 -7.27 -17.71 -11.16
N PRO A 43 -7.71 -18.77 -10.46
CA PRO A 43 -7.17 -20.09 -10.68
C PRO A 43 -7.44 -20.52 -12.14
N PRO A 44 -6.54 -21.30 -12.76
CA PRO A 44 -6.74 -21.74 -14.14
C PRO A 44 -8.08 -22.48 -14.25
N LYS A 45 -8.90 -22.08 -15.24
CA LYS A 45 -10.19 -22.71 -15.52
C LYS A 45 -9.96 -24.19 -15.80
N ARG A 46 -10.48 -25.07 -14.94
CA ARG A 46 -10.50 -26.52 -15.19
C ARG A 46 -11.43 -26.78 -16.37
N THR A 47 -10.87 -27.09 -17.54
CA THR A 47 -11.64 -27.64 -18.66
C THR A 47 -11.90 -29.11 -18.37
N SER A 48 -13.18 -29.50 -18.35
CA SER A 48 -13.65 -30.88 -18.37
C SER A 48 -13.43 -31.54 -19.72
#